data_AF-A0A3D6DIZ9-F1
#
_entry.id   AF-A0A3D6DIZ9-F1
#
_cell.length_a   1.000
_cell.length_b   1.000
_cell.length_c   1.000
_cell.angle_alpha   90.00
_cell.angle_beta   90.00
_cell.angle_gamma   90.00
#
_symmetry.space_group_name_H-M   'P 1'
#
loop_
_entity.id
_entity.type
_entity.pdbx_description
1 polymer ?
#
loop_
_entity_poly.entity_id
_entity_poly.type
_entity_poly.pdbx_seq_one_letter_code
_entity_poly.pdbx_strand_id
1 'polypeptide(L)'
;MIGNRPPKLLRAIIPLAIGLTVVGALLYQTVEENGGWDAVQGSVTLPGWPLATACLAGLILTRDLGYVLRLRWLSNGSLTWRAAIETTVVWEFASAITPGIVGGGAVAIWGLHRQGMSAGKSTALVFSTALLDELFYVLAVPPLLFFLGDAVAPADF
;
A
#
# COMPACT_ATOMS: atom_id res chain seq x y z
N MET A 1 -20.08 12.30 -34.30
CA MET A 1 -20.42 13.21 -33.19
C MET A 1 -19.21 13.30 -32.27
N ILE A 2 -18.49 14.41 -32.34
CA ILE A 2 -17.25 14.63 -31.58
C ILE A 2 -17.65 14.95 -30.13
N GLY A 3 -17.68 13.92 -29.30
CA GLY A 3 -17.93 14.05 -27.86
C GLY A 3 -16.83 14.91 -27.25
N ASN A 4 -17.21 16.06 -26.71
CA ASN A 4 -16.34 16.98 -26.01
C ASN A 4 -15.59 16.20 -24.91
N ARG A 5 -14.29 15.93 -25.12
CA ARG A 5 -13.50 15.18 -24.14
C ARG A 5 -13.50 16.01 -22.86
N PRO A 6 -13.98 15.50 -21.71
CA PRO A 6 -14.01 16.27 -20.48
C PRO A 6 -12.59 16.76 -20.16
N PRO A 7 -12.44 17.97 -19.59
CA PRO A 7 -11.14 18.56 -19.34
C PRO A 7 -10.26 17.59 -18.54
N LYS A 8 -8.95 17.58 -18.80
CA LYS A 8 -7.98 16.65 -18.18
C LYS A 8 -8.11 16.61 -16.65
N LEU A 9 -8.51 17.73 -16.04
CA LEU A 9 -8.76 17.89 -14.62
C LEU A 9 -9.91 17.02 -14.10
N LEU A 10 -11.04 16.94 -14.83
CA LEU A 10 -12.21 16.15 -14.42
C LEU A 10 -11.90 14.65 -14.36
N ARG A 11 -11.02 14.17 -15.26
CA ARG A 11 -10.59 12.77 -15.31
C ARG A 11 -9.68 12.37 -14.14
N ALA A 12 -9.05 13.33 -13.48
CA ALA A 12 -8.24 13.11 -12.28
C ALA A 12 -9.07 13.30 -11.00
N ILE A 13 -9.99 14.27 -10.99
CA ILE A 13 -10.83 14.57 -9.83
C ILE A 13 -11.83 13.45 -9.55
N ILE A 14 -12.42 12.85 -10.59
CA ILE A 14 -13.44 11.79 -10.39
C ILE A 14 -12.88 10.58 -9.63
N PRO A 15 -11.76 9.94 -10.07
CA PRO A 15 -11.17 8.82 -9.31
C PRO A 15 -10.71 9.22 -7.91
N LEU A 16 -10.17 10.44 -7.77
CA LEU A 16 -9.74 10.96 -6.47
C LEU A 16 -10.91 11.13 -5.51
N ALA A 17 -12.01 11.72 -5.98
CA ALA A 17 -13.22 11.91 -5.18
C ALA A 17 -13.81 10.56 -4.75
N ILE A 18 -13.93 9.60 -5.69
CA ILE A 18 -14.40 8.25 -5.38
C ILE A 18 -13.50 7.58 -4.33
N GLY A 19 -12.17 7.63 -4.52
CA GLY A 19 -11.21 7.08 -3.57
C GLY A 19 -11.35 7.69 -2.18
N LEU A 20 -11.42 9.02 -2.08
CA LEU A 20 -11.60 9.72 -0.81
C LEU A 20 -12.95 9.40 -0.15
N THR A 21 -14.02 9.24 -0.93
CA THR A 21 -15.33 8.85 -0.41
C THR A 21 -15.29 7.44 0.18
N VAL A 22 -14.69 6.46 -0.52
CA VAL A 22 -14.57 5.08 -0.01
C VAL A 22 -13.72 5.06 1.26
N VAL A 23 -12.57 5.74 1.27
CA VAL A 23 -11.71 5.84 2.45
C VAL A 23 -12.46 6.49 3.62
N GLY A 24 -13.20 7.57 3.39
CA GLY A 24 -14.00 8.23 4.41
C GLY A 24 -15.11 7.35 4.97
N ALA A 25 -15.80 6.59 4.12
CA ALA A 25 -16.84 5.65 4.54
C ALA A 25 -16.28 4.50 5.39
N LEU A 26 -15.16 3.93 4.96
CA LEU A 26 -14.46 2.88 5.72
C LEU A 26 -13.96 3.41 7.07
N LEU A 27 -13.37 4.60 7.11
CA LEU A 27 -12.93 5.22 8.36
C LEU A 27 -14.11 5.46 9.32
N TYR A 28 -15.24 5.93 8.81
CA TYR A 28 -16.44 6.13 9.64
C TYR A 28 -16.94 4.82 10.25
N GLN A 29 -17.05 3.76 9.43
CA GLN A 29 -17.45 2.43 9.90
C GLN A 29 -16.46 1.89 10.94
N THR A 30 -15.16 1.98 10.67
CA THR A 30 -14.11 1.55 11.61
C THR A 30 -14.19 2.31 12.93
N VAL A 31 -14.45 3.62 12.92
CA VAL A 31 -14.61 4.40 14.15
C VAL A 31 -15.84 3.94 14.92
N GLU A 32 -16.97 3.73 14.26
CA GLU A 32 -18.21 3.27 14.90
C GLU A 32 -18.06 1.87 15.51
N GLU A 33 -17.42 0.94 14.81
CA GLU A 33 -17.15 -0.43 15.27
C GLU A 33 -16.19 -0.48 16.47
N ASN A 34 -15.21 0.44 16.54
CA ASN A 34 -14.19 0.46 17.60
C ASN A 34 -14.55 1.37 18.79
N GLY A 35 -15.84 1.64 19.03
CA GLY A 35 -16.30 2.39 20.21
C GLY A 35 -16.54 3.89 19.96
N GLY A 36 -16.69 4.29 18.70
CA GLY A 36 -17.08 5.63 18.29
C GLY A 36 -16.00 6.70 18.53
N TRP A 37 -16.43 7.96 18.46
CA TRP A 37 -15.55 9.12 18.64
C TRP A 37 -14.96 9.22 20.05
N ASP A 38 -15.64 8.65 21.05
CA ASP A 38 -15.19 8.64 22.44
C ASP A 38 -13.94 7.75 22.63
N ALA A 39 -13.87 6.61 21.92
CA ALA A 39 -12.68 5.75 21.91
C ALA A 39 -11.46 6.44 21.28
N VAL A 40 -11.70 7.23 20.22
CA VAL A 40 -10.65 8.05 19.57
C VAL A 40 -10.15 9.13 20.53
N GLN A 41 -11.06 9.84 21.22
CA GLN A 41 -10.68 10.84 22.22
C GLN A 41 -9.90 10.21 23.39
N GLY A 42 -10.37 9.06 23.90
CA GLY A 42 -9.67 8.31 24.94
C GLY A 42 -8.24 7.95 24.54
N SER A 43 -8.05 7.49 23.30
CA SER A 43 -6.71 7.14 22.77
C SER A 43 -5.75 8.33 22.71
N VAL A 44 -6.25 9.52 22.36
CA VAL A 44 -5.47 10.77 22.27
C VAL A 44 -5.24 11.40 23.65
N THR A 45 -5.85 10.89 24.72
CA THR A 45 -5.59 11.34 26.10
C THR A 45 -4.54 10.49 26.83
N LEU A 46 -4.13 9.34 26.27
CA LEU A 46 -3.15 8.46 26.89
C LEU A 46 -1.74 9.09 26.93
N PRO A 47 -0.99 8.95 28.04
CA PRO A 47 0.37 9.44 28.11
C PRO A 47 1.23 8.71 27.07
N GLY A 48 1.87 9.48 26.17
CA GLY A 48 2.71 8.94 25.10
C GLY A 48 2.02 8.80 23.73
N TRP A 49 0.74 9.16 23.60
CA TRP A 49 0.02 9.14 22.31
C TRP A 49 0.75 9.88 21.16
N PRO A 50 1.44 11.04 21.35
CA PRO A 50 2.10 11.72 20.23
C PRO A 50 3.29 10.92 19.73
N LEU A 51 4.06 10.31 20.64
CA LEU A 51 5.20 9.48 20.30
C LEU A 51 4.76 8.19 19.61
N ALA A 52 3.73 7.52 20.13
CA ALA A 52 3.18 6.32 19.50
C ALA A 52 2.69 6.61 18.08
N THR A 53 1.98 7.72 17.88
CA THR A 53 1.50 8.17 16.56
C THR A 53 2.66 8.50 15.63
N ALA A 54 3.70 9.19 16.12
CA ALA A 54 4.89 9.51 15.34
C ALA A 54 5.67 8.23 14.94
N CYS A 55 5.81 7.27 15.84
CA CYS A 55 6.43 5.97 15.54
C CYS A 55 5.64 5.20 14.49
N LEU A 56 4.30 5.13 14.61
CA LEU A 56 3.44 4.49 13.62
C LEU A 56 3.58 5.15 12.24
N ALA A 57 3.52 6.49 12.19
CA ALA A 57 3.73 7.23 10.95
C ALA A 57 5.13 6.97 10.37
N GLY A 58 6.17 6.92 11.21
CA GLY A 58 7.52 6.59 10.80
C GLY A 58 7.64 5.19 10.20
N LEU A 59 6.97 4.20 10.78
CA LEU A 59 6.94 2.83 10.24
C LEU A 59 6.27 2.78 8.87
N ILE A 60 5.12 3.46 8.70
CA ILE A 60 4.41 3.53 7.42
C ILE A 60 5.30 4.20 6.35
N LEU A 61 5.90 5.34 6.66
CA LEU A 61 6.77 6.05 5.74
C LEU A 61 8.02 5.23 5.37
N THR A 62 8.60 4.53 6.35
CA THR A 62 9.77 3.67 6.11
C THR A 62 9.40 2.50 5.20
N ARG A 63 8.23 1.90 5.39
CA ARG A 63 7.70 0.85 4.52
C ARG A 63 7.52 1.35 3.08
N ASP A 64 6.86 2.50 2.91
CA ASP A 64 6.59 3.06 1.59
C ASP A 64 7.88 3.47 0.87
N LEU A 65 8.85 4.01 1.61
CA LEU A 65 10.20 4.25 1.10
C LEU A 65 10.89 2.95 0.67
N GLY A 66 10.76 1.89 1.47
CA GLY A 66 11.26 0.56 1.14
C GLY A 66 10.70 0.04 -0.18
N TYR A 67 9.39 0.21 -0.43
CA TYR A 67 8.78 -0.16 -1.70
C TYR A 67 9.35 0.61 -2.89
N VAL A 68 9.54 1.92 -2.75
CA VAL A 68 10.15 2.77 -3.79
C VAL A 68 11.59 2.34 -4.09
N LEU A 69 12.38 2.08 -3.04
CA LEU A 69 13.77 1.64 -3.16
C LEU A 69 13.88 0.26 -3.82
N ARG A 70 13.04 -0.69 -3.41
CA ARG A 70 12.93 -2.03 -4.00
C ARG A 70 12.67 -1.96 -5.50
N LEU A 71 11.68 -1.17 -5.90
CA LEU A 71 11.32 -0.99 -7.32
C LEU A 71 12.50 -0.41 -8.10
N ARG A 72 13.21 0.57 -7.52
CA ARG A 72 14.35 1.22 -8.15
C ARG A 72 15.55 0.28 -8.31
N TRP A 73 15.90 -0.48 -7.27
CA TRP A 73 17.00 -1.43 -7.32
C TRP A 73 16.71 -2.59 -8.27
N LEU A 74 15.51 -3.18 -8.22
CA LEU A 74 15.13 -4.26 -9.15
C LEU A 74 15.02 -3.78 -10.60
N SER A 75 14.78 -2.48 -10.83
CA SER A 75 14.79 -1.89 -12.16
C SER A 75 16.19 -1.65 -12.73
N ASN A 76 17.26 -1.93 -11.98
CA ASN A 76 18.65 -1.65 -12.39
C ASN A 76 18.86 -0.20 -12.89
N GLY A 77 18.19 0.77 -12.26
CA GLY A 77 18.28 2.18 -12.63
C GLY A 77 17.48 2.60 -13.87
N SER A 78 16.67 1.71 -14.46
CA SER A 78 15.82 2.06 -15.62
C SER A 78 14.67 3.00 -15.25
N LEU A 79 14.22 2.98 -14.00
CA LEU A 79 13.19 3.89 -13.50
C LEU A 79 13.82 5.17 -12.93
N THR A 80 13.14 6.32 -13.06
CA THR A 80 13.48 7.54 -12.31
C THR A 80 12.86 7.51 -10.89
N TRP A 81 13.36 8.31 -9.96
CA TRP A 81 12.80 8.41 -8.60
C TRP A 81 11.32 8.81 -8.62
N ARG A 82 11.00 9.81 -9.46
CA ARG A 82 9.63 10.27 -9.66
C ARG A 82 8.73 9.14 -10.17
N ALA A 83 9.20 8.39 -11.17
CA ALA A 83 8.44 7.26 -11.71
C ALA A 83 8.24 6.13 -10.69
N ALA A 84 9.23 5.86 -9.84
CA ALA A 84 9.13 4.84 -8.79
C ALA A 84 8.09 5.24 -7.73
N ILE A 85 8.09 6.50 -7.31
CA ILE A 85 7.10 7.04 -6.37
C ILE A 85 5.70 7.00 -6.98
N GLU A 86 5.52 7.53 -8.19
CA GLU A 86 4.22 7.54 -8.88
C GLU A 86 3.67 6.13 -9.06
N THR A 87 4.51 5.17 -9.47
CA THR A 87 4.10 3.78 -9.65
C THR A 87 3.72 3.13 -8.33
N THR A 88 4.50 3.35 -7.27
CA THR A 88 4.24 2.78 -5.94
C THR A 88 2.94 3.32 -5.36
N VAL A 89 2.70 4.63 -5.43
CA VAL A 89 1.46 5.23 -4.89
C VAL A 89 0.22 4.70 -5.62
N VAL A 90 0.28 4.62 -6.95
CA VAL A 90 -0.86 4.11 -7.74
C VAL A 90 -1.05 2.61 -7.52
N TRP A 91 0.04 1.84 -7.34
CA TRP A 91 0.00 0.43 -6.98
C TRP A 91 -0.69 0.24 -5.62
N GLU A 92 -0.20 0.88 -4.56
CA GLU A 92 -0.78 0.73 -3.21
C GLU A 92 -2.25 1.16 -3.17
N PHE A 93 -2.60 2.23 -3.87
CA PHE A 93 -3.99 2.64 -4.01
C PHE A 93 -4.84 1.56 -4.69
N ALA A 94 -4.36 0.98 -5.80
CA ALA A 94 -5.07 -0.09 -6.50
C ALA A 94 -5.21 -1.34 -5.61
N SER A 95 -4.17 -1.71 -4.86
CA SER A 95 -4.22 -2.81 -3.89
C SER A 95 -5.26 -2.56 -2.80
N ALA A 96 -5.38 -1.34 -2.30
CA ALA A 96 -6.33 -1.00 -1.23
C ALA A 96 -7.79 -1.05 -1.67
N ILE A 97 -8.10 -0.73 -2.93
CA ILE A 97 -9.48 -0.68 -3.44
C ILE A 97 -9.94 -1.98 -4.10
N THR A 98 -9.03 -2.90 -4.43
CA THR A 98 -9.36 -4.14 -5.15
C THR A 98 -9.41 -5.35 -4.22
N PRO A 99 -10.31 -6.32 -4.45
CA PRO A 99 -10.32 -7.54 -3.66
C PRO A 99 -9.09 -8.42 -3.96
N GLY A 100 -8.34 -8.80 -2.92
CA GLY A 100 -7.31 -9.85 -2.97
C GLY A 100 -6.01 -9.48 -3.69
N ILE A 101 -5.39 -10.47 -4.35
CA ILE A 101 -4.04 -10.44 -4.96
C ILE A 101 -4.02 -9.76 -6.36
N VAL A 102 -5.17 -9.57 -7.00
CA VAL A 102 -5.24 -9.42 -8.46
C VAL A 102 -5.11 -7.97 -8.96
N GLY A 103 -5.53 -6.97 -8.18
CA GLY A 103 -5.65 -5.60 -8.70
C GLY A 103 -4.37 -4.77 -8.66
N GLY A 104 -3.59 -4.85 -7.58
CA GLY A 104 -2.37 -4.05 -7.41
C GLY A 104 -1.30 -4.38 -8.46
N GLY A 105 -1.01 -5.67 -8.66
CA GLY A 105 0.04 -6.12 -9.58
C GLY A 105 -0.23 -5.76 -11.05
N ALA A 106 -1.48 -5.88 -11.52
CA ALA A 106 -1.84 -5.51 -12.89
C ALA A 106 -1.66 -4.01 -13.14
N VAL A 107 -2.04 -3.18 -12.17
CA VAL A 107 -1.86 -1.71 -12.24
C VAL A 107 -0.39 -1.34 -12.17
N ALA A 108 0.42 -2.05 -11.38
CA ALA A 108 1.86 -1.86 -11.34
C ALA A 108 2.54 -2.16 -12.67
N ILE A 109 2.21 -3.29 -13.31
CA ILE A 109 2.72 -3.66 -14.63
C ILE A 109 2.36 -2.59 -15.66
N TRP A 110 1.10 -2.14 -15.65
CA TRP A 110 0.64 -1.07 -16.53
C TRP A 110 1.37 0.26 -16.26
N GLY A 111 1.58 0.62 -14.99
CA GLY A 111 2.28 1.83 -14.57
C GLY A 111 3.73 1.84 -15.06
N LEU A 112 4.46 0.75 -14.85
CA LEU A 112 5.84 0.56 -15.32
C LEU A 112 5.93 0.61 -16.85
N HIS A 113 4.98 -0.03 -17.54
CA HIS A 113 4.91 0.01 -18.99
C HIS A 113 4.74 1.45 -19.51
N ARG A 114 3.89 2.24 -18.85
CA ARG A 114 3.68 3.66 -19.20
C ARG A 114 4.91 4.53 -18.95
N GLN A 115 5.78 4.13 -18.03
CA GLN A 115 7.05 4.81 -17.73
C GLN A 115 8.19 4.41 -18.70
N GLY A 116 7.90 3.58 -19.72
CA GLY A 116 8.85 3.23 -20.79
C GLY A 116 9.50 1.85 -20.67
N MET A 117 9.10 1.03 -19.69
CA MET A 117 9.53 -0.37 -19.61
C MET A 117 8.74 -1.24 -20.60
N SER A 118 9.37 -2.28 -21.17
CA SER A 118 8.61 -3.25 -21.97
C SER A 118 7.63 -4.03 -21.10
N ALA A 119 6.53 -4.52 -21.67
CA ALA A 119 5.53 -5.28 -20.92
C ALA A 119 6.13 -6.53 -20.24
N GLY A 120 7.03 -7.23 -20.93
CA GLY A 120 7.76 -8.38 -20.38
C GLY A 120 8.66 -8.00 -19.20
N LYS A 121 9.43 -6.91 -19.30
CA LYS A 121 10.28 -6.43 -18.18
C LYS A 121 9.45 -5.96 -16.99
N SER A 122 8.35 -5.26 -17.25
CA SER A 122 7.42 -4.78 -16.21
C SER A 122 6.80 -5.94 -15.45
N THR A 123 6.36 -6.96 -16.18
CA THR A 123 5.79 -8.19 -15.61
C THR A 123 6.84 -8.94 -14.80
N ALA A 124 8.03 -9.17 -15.36
CA ALA A 124 9.13 -9.85 -14.66
C ALA A 124 9.54 -9.13 -13.37
N LEU A 125 9.56 -7.79 -13.37
CA LEU A 125 9.90 -6.99 -12.19
C LEU A 125 8.83 -7.15 -11.09
N VAL A 126 7.55 -7.02 -11.44
CA VAL A 126 6.44 -7.18 -10.48
C VAL A 126 6.35 -8.60 -9.94
N PHE A 127 6.54 -9.62 -10.79
CA PHE A 127 6.62 -11.01 -10.34
C PHE A 127 7.83 -11.25 -9.43
N SER A 128 8.98 -10.68 -9.76
CA SER A 128 10.17 -10.77 -8.90
C SER A 128 9.91 -10.18 -7.52
N THR A 129 9.21 -9.04 -7.43
CA THR A 129 8.84 -8.46 -6.13
C THR A 129 7.93 -9.39 -5.32
N ALA A 130 6.93 -10.00 -5.95
CA ALA A 130 6.04 -10.93 -5.25
C ALA A 130 6.79 -12.18 -4.78
N LEU A 131 7.67 -12.74 -5.62
CA LEU A 131 8.50 -13.90 -5.24
C LEU A 131 9.43 -13.59 -4.07
N LEU A 132 10.00 -12.37 -4.02
CA LEU A 132 10.84 -11.95 -2.90
C LEU A 132 10.04 -11.80 -1.61
N ASP A 133 8.79 -11.35 -1.69
CA ASP A 133 7.90 -11.23 -0.54
C ASP A 133 7.55 -12.62 0.02
N GLU A 134 7.21 -13.58 -0.85
CA GLU A 134 6.97 -14.97 -0.43
C GLU A 134 8.23 -15.65 0.11
N LEU A 135 9.39 -15.41 -0.51
CA LEU A 135 10.67 -15.92 -0.01
C LEU A 135 10.98 -15.35 1.39
N PHE A 136 10.73 -14.06 1.60
CA PHE A 136 10.87 -13.45 2.91
C PHE A 136 9.95 -14.12 3.93
N TYR A 137 8.68 -14.39 3.61
CA TYR A 137 7.78 -15.08 4.52
C TYR A 137 8.24 -16.50 4.87
N VAL A 138 8.66 -17.28 3.86
CA VAL A 138 9.16 -18.65 4.08
C VAL A 138 10.39 -18.66 5.00
N LEU A 139 11.25 -17.64 4.93
CA LEU A 139 12.46 -17.54 5.75
C LEU A 139 12.22 -16.91 7.12
N ALA A 140 11.37 -15.88 7.20
CA ALA A 140 11.20 -15.08 8.40
C ALA A 140 10.16 -15.68 9.36
N VAL A 141 9.08 -16.26 8.83
CA VAL A 141 7.97 -16.75 9.66
C VAL A 141 8.38 -17.93 10.56
N PRO A 142 9.07 -18.99 10.08
CA PRO A 142 9.38 -20.14 10.93
C PRO A 142 10.27 -19.81 12.14
N PRO A 143 11.39 -19.06 12.00
CA PRO A 143 12.17 -18.61 13.15
C PRO A 143 11.34 -17.73 14.09
N LEU A 144 10.50 -16.85 13.57
CA LEU A 144 9.69 -15.94 14.38
C LEU A 144 8.68 -16.72 15.23
N LEU A 145 8.02 -17.73 14.65
CA LEU A 145 7.15 -18.67 15.38
C LEU A 145 7.95 -19.50 16.40
N PHE A 146 9.14 -19.97 16.04
CA PHE A 146 9.99 -20.73 16.95
C PHE A 146 10.42 -19.92 18.18
N PHE A 147 10.78 -18.65 18.01
CA PHE A 147 11.24 -17.80 19.11
C PHE A 147 10.12 -17.21 19.97
N LEU A 148 8.97 -16.86 19.37
CA LEU A 148 7.84 -16.33 20.14
C LEU A 148 6.97 -17.44 20.75
N GLY A 149 6.98 -18.65 20.21
CA GLY A 149 6.23 -19.79 20.74
C GLY A 149 4.74 -19.47 20.93
N ASP A 150 4.22 -19.78 22.12
CA ASP A 150 2.82 -19.59 22.49
C ASP A 150 2.38 -18.12 22.60
N ALA A 151 3.32 -17.15 22.61
CA ALA A 151 2.99 -15.73 22.64
C ALA A 151 2.35 -15.21 21.34
N VAL A 152 2.46 -15.98 20.24
CA VAL A 152 1.81 -15.67 18.95
C VAL A 152 0.49 -16.41 18.78
N ALA A 153 0.25 -17.46 19.57
CA ALA A 153 -1.02 -18.18 19.54
C ALA A 153 -2.14 -17.27 20.09
N PRO A 154 -3.30 -17.19 19.40
CA PRO A 154 -4.48 -16.56 19.98
C PRO A 154 -4.78 -17.20 21.34
N ALA A 155 -5.27 -16.43 22.32
CA ALA A 155 -5.51 -16.89 23.69
C ALA A 155 -6.56 -18.04 23.81
N ASP A 156 -7.13 -18.48 22.69
CA ASP A 156 -8.31 -19.33 22.60
C ASP A 156 -8.02 -20.73 22.01
N PHE A 157 -6.74 -21.17 21.94
CA PHE A 157 -6.33 -22.51 21.48
C PHE A 157 -5.63 -23.34 22.55
#